data_AF-A0A8T1J1Y9-F1
#
_entry.id   AF-A0A8T1J1Y9-F1
#
_cell.length_a   1.000
_cell.length_b   1.000
_cell.length_c   1.000
_cell.angle_alpha   90.00
_cell.angle_beta   90.00
_cell.angle_gamma   90.00
#
_symmetry.space_group_name_H-M   'P 1'
#
loop_
_entity.id
_entity.type
_entity.pdbx_description
1 polymer ?
#
loop_
_entity_poly.entity_id
_entity_poly.type
_entity_poly.pdbx_seq_one_letter_code
_entity_poly.pdbx_strand_id
1 'polypeptide(L)'
;MLGPIHLLLSSLSDNENSTPLLLSEVYSYFSSIVQRFGSNASLQPEEKAALQALVRRQQEHVIGSAHLLAYLLDPVLLGEDLPADTKTEVEQKLMASLRGDGSQLSVSDKEALYTQYMDFKKHALNQKTNKADTLAFRALKERKKSPLQFWFADGSKWPVLQAIACRIFVMPVCAANVASSILRQKTDLLTS
;
A
#
# COMPACT_ATOMS: atom_id res chain seq x y z
N MET A 1 16.82 23.81 23.88
CA MET A 1 17.50 23.12 22.76
C MET A 1 16.50 22.20 22.05
N LEU A 2 15.67 22.73 21.16
CA LEU A 2 14.61 22.00 20.42
C LEU A 2 14.79 22.04 18.89
N GLY A 3 15.87 22.68 18.40
CA GLY A 3 16.15 22.88 16.98
C GLY A 3 16.27 21.60 16.14
N PRO A 4 16.87 20.49 16.63
CA PRO A 4 16.99 19.26 15.85
C PRO A 4 15.64 18.61 15.56
N ILE A 5 14.72 18.63 16.54
CA ILE A 5 13.40 18.02 16.42
C ILE A 5 12.55 18.78 15.39
N HIS A 6 12.64 20.12 15.35
CA HIS A 6 11.90 20.90 14.36
C HIS A 6 12.35 20.59 12.93
N LEU A 7 13.66 20.45 12.67
CA LEU A 7 14.17 20.05 11.36
C LEU A 7 13.76 18.62 10.99
N LEU A 8 13.77 17.72 11.98
CA LEU A 8 13.33 16.34 11.82
C LEU A 8 11.83 16.28 11.49
N LEU A 9 11.00 17.02 12.23
CA LEU A 9 9.57 17.13 12.00
C LEU A 9 9.27 17.79 10.65
N SER A 10 9.97 18.85 10.26
CA SER A 10 9.83 19.48 8.95
C SER A 10 10.18 18.52 7.81
N SER A 11 11.26 17.74 7.92
CA SER A 11 11.61 16.70 6.92
C SER A 11 10.62 15.51 6.87
N LEU A 12 9.79 15.36 7.89
CA LEU A 12 8.73 14.36 7.97
C LEU A 12 7.35 14.94 7.56
N SER A 13 7.18 16.26 7.63
CA SER A 13 5.91 16.98 7.47
C SER A 13 5.69 17.56 6.08
N ASP A 14 6.44 17.14 5.05
CA ASP A 14 6.27 17.57 3.64
C ASP A 14 4.88 17.23 3.03
N ASN A 15 3.90 16.85 3.85
CA ASN A 15 2.64 16.24 3.44
C ASN A 15 1.36 17.04 3.81
N GLU A 16 1.43 18.35 4.06
CA GLU A 16 0.22 19.14 4.35
C GLU A 16 -0.76 19.27 3.17
N ASN A 17 -0.34 18.96 1.94
CA ASN A 17 -1.20 18.92 0.74
C ASN A 17 -1.44 17.50 0.20
N SER A 18 -1.13 16.47 0.98
CA SER A 18 -0.91 15.15 0.39
C SER A 18 -2.17 14.33 0.23
N THR A 19 -2.28 13.78 -0.98
CA THR A 19 -3.20 12.72 -1.33
C THR A 19 -3.20 11.67 -0.22
N PRO A 20 -4.37 11.22 0.26
CA PRO A 20 -4.42 10.20 1.31
C PRO A 20 -3.60 8.97 0.88
N LEU A 21 -2.75 8.50 1.79
CA LEU A 21 -1.90 7.33 1.56
C LEU A 21 -2.76 6.14 1.16
N LEU A 22 -2.43 5.47 0.05
CA LEU A 22 -3.17 4.31 -0.41
C LEU A 22 -2.89 3.09 0.47
N LEU A 23 -3.85 2.18 0.56
CA LEU A 23 -3.70 0.95 1.37
C LEU A 23 -2.47 0.13 0.96
N SER A 24 -2.17 0.10 -0.34
CA SER A 24 -0.99 -0.57 -0.89
C SER A 24 0.32 0.11 -0.51
N GLU A 25 0.32 1.40 -0.22
CA GLU A 25 1.54 2.18 0.00
C GLU A 25 2.02 2.18 1.45
N VAL A 26 1.17 1.74 2.39
CA VAL A 26 1.47 1.75 3.83
C VAL A 26 2.75 0.98 4.13
N TYR A 27 2.97 -0.18 3.51
CA TYR A 27 4.19 -0.97 3.71
C TYR A 27 5.44 -0.21 3.23
N SER A 28 5.44 0.24 1.98
CA SER A 28 6.56 1.01 1.40
C SER A 28 6.81 2.32 2.14
N TYR A 29 5.77 2.95 2.69
CA TYR A 29 5.89 4.17 3.46
C TYR A 29 6.70 3.93 4.74
N PHE A 30 6.36 2.90 5.53
CA PHE A 30 7.15 2.52 6.70
C PHE A 30 8.61 2.19 6.33
N SER A 31 8.82 1.41 5.27
CA SER A 31 10.16 1.11 4.76
C SER A 31 10.94 2.39 4.39
N SER A 32 10.27 3.36 3.76
CA SER A 32 10.89 4.63 3.40
C SER A 32 11.28 5.47 4.62
N ILE A 33 10.47 5.48 5.68
CA ILE A 33 10.79 6.18 6.94
C ILE A 33 12.03 5.54 7.59
N VAL A 34 12.08 4.21 7.67
CA VAL A 34 13.24 3.48 8.23
C VAL A 34 14.51 3.84 7.45
N GLN A 35 14.44 3.88 6.13
CA GLN A 35 15.56 4.30 5.27
C GLN A 35 15.95 5.77 5.52
N ARG A 36 14.98 6.70 5.58
CA ARG A 36 15.24 8.12 5.87
C ARG A 36 15.97 8.32 7.19
N PHE A 37 15.56 7.63 8.26
CA PHE A 37 16.28 7.71 9.54
C PHE A 37 17.69 7.11 9.46
N GLY A 38 17.87 5.99 8.75
CA GLY A 38 19.19 5.38 8.55
C GLY A 38 20.17 6.27 7.78
N SER A 39 19.67 6.98 6.76
CA SER A 39 20.46 7.86 5.90
C SER A 39 20.61 9.29 6.43
N ASN A 40 19.92 9.66 7.51
CA ASN A 40 19.97 11.02 8.06
C ASN A 40 21.37 11.29 8.67
N ALA A 41 22.08 12.29 8.15
CA ALA A 41 23.43 12.63 8.60
C ALA A 41 23.47 13.35 9.96
N SER A 42 22.35 13.94 10.40
CA SER A 42 22.25 14.72 11.62
C SER A 42 21.98 13.88 12.88
N LEU A 43 21.65 12.59 12.71
CA LEU A 43 21.39 11.67 13.81
C LEU A 43 22.64 10.85 14.17
N GLN A 44 22.85 10.64 15.47
CA GLN A 44 23.87 9.71 15.96
C GLN A 44 23.46 8.25 15.68
N PRO A 45 24.41 7.32 15.56
CA PRO A 45 24.13 5.90 15.30
C PRO A 45 23.08 5.28 16.24
N GLU A 46 23.14 5.62 17.53
CA GLU A 46 22.21 5.13 18.56
C GLU A 46 20.80 5.67 18.35
N GLU A 47 20.68 6.96 17.97
CA GLU A 47 19.40 7.61 17.69
C GLU A 47 18.75 7.02 16.44
N LYS A 48 19.55 6.74 15.39
CA LYS A 48 19.07 6.06 14.18
C LYS A 48 18.53 4.68 14.53
N ALA A 49 19.28 3.89 15.30
CA ALA A 49 18.87 2.56 15.70
C ALA A 49 17.56 2.59 16.51
N ALA A 50 17.44 3.52 17.48
CA ALA A 50 16.25 3.67 18.30
C ALA A 50 15.01 4.07 17.47
N LEU A 51 15.14 5.04 16.57
CA LEU A 51 14.05 5.49 15.71
C LEU A 51 13.63 4.39 14.71
N GLN A 52 14.59 3.71 14.08
CA GLN A 52 14.29 2.59 13.19
C GLN A 52 13.59 1.45 13.93
N ALA A 53 14.01 1.13 15.16
CA ALA A 53 13.34 0.12 15.99
C ALA A 53 11.90 0.54 16.34
N LEU A 54 11.68 1.82 16.68
CA LEU A 54 10.34 2.34 16.97
C LEU A 54 9.42 2.28 15.75
N VAL A 55 9.92 2.64 14.56
CA VAL A 55 9.15 2.57 13.32
C VAL A 55 8.82 1.13 12.95
N ARG A 56 9.77 0.19 13.07
CA ARG A 56 9.53 -1.23 12.83
C ARG A 56 8.49 -1.80 13.80
N ARG A 57 8.60 -1.47 15.08
CA ARG A 57 7.59 -1.85 16.07
C ARG A 57 6.22 -1.31 15.69
N GLN A 58 6.11 -0.04 15.30
CA GLN A 58 4.83 0.52 14.86
C GLN A 58 4.31 -0.18 13.60
N GLN A 59 5.19 -0.47 12.64
CA GLN A 59 4.85 -1.19 11.42
C GLN A 59 4.24 -2.57 11.74
N GLU A 60 4.81 -3.33 12.68
CA GLU A 60 4.26 -4.62 13.12
C GLU A 60 2.85 -4.52 13.70
N HIS A 61 2.51 -3.39 14.34
CA HIS A 61 1.18 -3.16 14.91
C HIS A 61 0.16 -2.69 13.87
N VAL A 62 0.60 -1.98 12.83
CA VAL A 62 -0.28 -1.37 11.82
C VAL A 62 -0.49 -2.29 10.61
N ILE A 63 0.57 -2.98 10.16
CA ILE A 63 0.54 -3.77 8.93
C ILE A 63 -0.20 -5.09 9.17
N GLY A 64 -1.50 -5.06 8.90
CA GLY A 64 -2.32 -6.28 8.73
C GLY A 64 -2.27 -6.87 7.31
N SER A 65 -2.90 -8.05 7.16
CA SER A 65 -2.98 -8.79 5.88
C SER A 65 -3.54 -7.95 4.72
N ALA A 66 -4.49 -7.04 4.98
CA ALA A 66 -5.07 -6.18 3.94
C ALA A 66 -4.02 -5.25 3.29
N HIS A 67 -3.11 -4.68 4.08
CA HIS A 67 -2.02 -3.84 3.57
C HIS A 67 -1.08 -4.63 2.68
N LEU A 68 -0.70 -5.83 3.12
CA LEU A 68 0.23 -6.68 2.38
C LEU A 68 -0.39 -7.21 1.08
N LEU A 69 -1.67 -7.61 1.13
CA LEU A 69 -2.41 -8.02 -0.07
C LEU A 69 -2.59 -6.84 -1.03
N ALA A 70 -2.90 -5.64 -0.53
CA ALA A 70 -2.98 -4.43 -1.35
C ALA A 70 -1.63 -4.11 -2.00
N TYR A 71 -0.52 -4.20 -1.24
CA TYR A 71 0.84 -3.99 -1.76
C TYR A 71 1.21 -5.01 -2.84
N LEU A 72 0.78 -6.26 -2.68
CA LEU A 72 0.97 -7.34 -3.67
C LEU A 72 0.14 -7.14 -4.94
N LEU A 73 -1.09 -6.63 -4.81
CA LEU A 73 -2.07 -6.45 -5.90
C LEU A 73 -2.05 -5.05 -6.53
N ASP A 74 -1.15 -4.16 -6.09
CA ASP A 74 -0.93 -2.88 -6.76
C ASP A 74 -0.08 -3.12 -8.02
N PRO A 75 -0.57 -2.76 -9.23
CA PRO A 75 0.13 -3.00 -10.49
C PRO A 75 1.48 -2.29 -10.59
N VAL A 76 1.72 -1.26 -9.77
CA VAL A 76 3.00 -0.54 -9.73
C VAL A 76 3.98 -1.19 -8.75
N LEU A 77 3.49 -1.66 -7.60
CA LEU A 77 4.32 -2.09 -6.47
C LEU A 77 4.62 -3.59 -6.45
N LEU A 78 3.64 -4.45 -6.78
CA LEU A 78 3.80 -5.90 -6.94
C LEU A 78 4.49 -6.64 -5.77
N GLY A 79 4.39 -6.09 -4.56
CA GLY A 79 5.09 -6.62 -3.39
C GLY A 79 6.60 -6.75 -3.60
N GLU A 80 7.23 -5.81 -4.30
CA GLU A 80 8.66 -5.90 -4.68
C GLU A 80 9.60 -5.92 -3.47
N ASP A 81 9.32 -5.11 -2.44
CA ASP A 81 10.18 -5.00 -1.26
C ASP A 81 9.82 -6.00 -0.14
N LEU A 82 8.88 -6.91 -0.38
CA LEU A 82 8.52 -7.92 0.62
C LEU A 82 9.63 -8.97 0.76
N PRO A 83 10.02 -9.33 2.00
CA PRO A 83 10.83 -10.52 2.23
C PRO A 83 10.21 -11.75 1.59
N ALA A 84 11.02 -12.67 1.07
CA ALA A 84 10.55 -13.85 0.34
C ALA A 84 9.54 -14.69 1.15
N ASP A 85 9.80 -14.87 2.45
CA ASP A 85 8.92 -15.62 3.35
C ASP A 85 7.58 -14.91 3.53
N THR A 86 7.60 -13.60 3.80
CA THR A 86 6.40 -12.77 3.92
C THR A 86 5.59 -12.77 2.61
N LYS A 87 6.27 -12.67 1.46
CA LYS A 87 5.62 -12.70 0.16
C LYS A 87 4.90 -14.03 -0.08
N THR A 88 5.55 -15.14 0.26
CA THR A 88 4.98 -16.49 0.18
C THR A 88 3.75 -16.61 1.08
N GLU A 89 3.82 -16.12 2.32
CA GLU A 89 2.70 -16.12 3.26
C GLU A 89 1.52 -15.29 2.73
N VAL A 90 1.78 -14.13 2.15
CA VAL A 90 0.74 -13.25 1.59
C VAL A 90 0.12 -13.87 0.35
N GLU A 91 0.90 -14.52 -0.51
CA GLU A 91 0.39 -15.30 -1.65
C GLU A 91 -0.49 -16.47 -1.17
N GLN A 92 -0.11 -17.18 -0.10
CA GLN A 92 -0.97 -18.20 0.50
C GLN A 92 -2.27 -17.62 1.05
N LYS A 93 -2.23 -16.47 1.71
CA LYS A 93 -3.44 -15.75 2.18
C LYS A 93 -4.33 -15.34 1.00
N LEU A 94 -3.74 -14.91 -0.12
CA LEU A 94 -4.48 -14.63 -1.34
C LEU A 94 -5.21 -15.89 -1.83
N MET A 95 -4.55 -17.05 -1.87
CA MET A 95 -5.16 -18.32 -2.28
C MET A 95 -6.22 -18.82 -1.29
N ALA A 96 -6.13 -18.43 -0.02
CA ALA A 96 -7.10 -18.71 1.02
C ALA A 96 -8.24 -17.67 1.10
N SER A 97 -8.33 -16.73 0.15
CA SER A 97 -9.37 -15.70 0.14
C SER A 97 -10.77 -16.30 0.12
N LEU A 98 -11.71 -15.62 0.77
CA LEU A 98 -13.12 -15.99 0.75
C LEU A 98 -13.81 -15.35 -0.47
N ARG A 99 -14.92 -15.95 -0.89
CA ARG A 99 -15.88 -15.35 -1.83
C ARG A 99 -16.59 -14.15 -1.20
N GLY A 100 -17.32 -13.39 -2.01
CA GLY A 100 -18.04 -12.18 -1.56
C GLY A 100 -19.10 -12.47 -0.48
N ASP A 101 -19.63 -13.70 -0.46
CA ASP A 101 -20.60 -14.21 0.51
C ASP A 101 -19.94 -14.81 1.78
N GLY A 102 -18.61 -14.74 1.89
CA GLY A 102 -17.86 -15.32 3.01
C GLY A 102 -17.59 -16.82 2.90
N SER A 103 -18.06 -17.50 1.84
CA SER A 103 -17.75 -18.92 1.60
C SER A 103 -16.31 -19.12 1.11
N GLN A 104 -15.79 -20.34 1.26
CA GLN A 104 -14.48 -20.69 0.70
C GLN A 104 -14.54 -20.78 -0.82
N LEU A 105 -13.44 -20.42 -1.49
CA LEU A 105 -13.26 -20.68 -2.91
C LEU A 105 -13.27 -22.18 -3.19
N SER A 106 -13.96 -22.59 -4.26
CA SER A 106 -13.92 -23.97 -4.74
C SER A 106 -12.52 -24.32 -5.26
N VAL A 107 -12.23 -25.61 -5.45
CA VAL A 107 -10.94 -26.05 -6.02
C VAL A 107 -10.70 -25.41 -7.39
N SER A 108 -11.73 -25.38 -8.24
CA SER A 108 -11.66 -24.75 -9.56
C SER A 108 -11.41 -23.24 -9.49
N ASP A 109 -12.02 -22.53 -8.53
CA ASP A 109 -11.76 -21.10 -8.36
C ASP A 109 -10.33 -20.83 -7.87
N LYS A 110 -9.77 -21.71 -7.04
CA LYS A 110 -8.38 -21.57 -6.56
C LYS A 110 -7.39 -21.76 -7.70
N GLU A 111 -7.61 -22.74 -8.57
CA GLU A 111 -6.82 -22.94 -9.79
C GLU A 111 -6.92 -21.75 -10.75
N ALA A 112 -8.15 -21.24 -10.95
CA ALA A 112 -8.39 -20.06 -11.76
C ALA A 112 -7.71 -18.81 -11.15
N LEU A 113 -7.80 -18.62 -9.84
CA LEU A 113 -7.16 -17.53 -9.11
C LEU A 113 -5.64 -17.58 -9.25
N TYR A 114 -5.03 -18.76 -9.07
CA TYR A 114 -3.60 -18.93 -9.24
C TYR A 114 -3.15 -18.55 -10.66
N THR A 115 -3.84 -19.07 -11.67
CA THR A 115 -3.56 -18.75 -13.09
C THR A 115 -3.69 -17.26 -13.36
N GLN A 116 -4.79 -16.64 -12.90
CA GLN A 116 -5.05 -15.21 -13.05
C GLN A 116 -4.01 -14.35 -12.32
N TYR A 117 -3.56 -14.77 -11.14
CA TYR A 117 -2.53 -14.07 -10.37
C TYR A 117 -1.17 -14.10 -11.08
N MET A 118 -0.79 -15.25 -11.65
CA MET A 118 0.45 -15.36 -12.42
C MET A 118 0.40 -14.52 -13.70
N ASP A 119 -0.74 -14.52 -14.39
CA ASP A 119 -0.96 -13.68 -15.58
C ASP A 119 -0.92 -12.18 -15.25
N PHE A 120 -1.53 -11.78 -14.13
CA PHE A 120 -1.46 -10.41 -13.62
C PHE A 120 -0.02 -9.99 -13.32
N LYS A 121 0.76 -10.81 -12.58
CA LYS A 121 2.17 -10.52 -12.29
C LYS A 121 2.97 -10.32 -13.57
N LYS A 122 2.79 -11.23 -14.53
CA LYS A 122 3.46 -11.14 -15.84
C LYS A 122 3.07 -9.86 -16.58
N HIS A 123 1.78 -9.52 -16.60
CA HIS A 123 1.28 -8.30 -17.22
C HIS A 123 1.89 -7.04 -16.60
N ALA A 124 1.84 -6.92 -15.28
CA ALA A 124 2.32 -5.75 -14.56
C ALA A 124 3.86 -5.62 -14.66
N LEU A 125 4.59 -6.74 -14.54
CA LEU A 125 6.04 -6.75 -14.73
C LEU A 125 6.43 -6.29 -16.14
N ASN A 126 5.72 -6.77 -17.17
CA ASN A 126 5.94 -6.36 -18.56
C ASN A 126 5.72 -4.85 -18.76
N GLN A 127 4.72 -4.25 -18.11
CA GLN A 127 4.51 -2.80 -18.15
C GLN A 127 5.63 -2.02 -17.44
N LYS A 128 6.24 -2.62 -16.41
CA LYS A 128 7.32 -2.01 -15.64
C LYS A 128 8.68 -2.08 -16.32
N THR A 129 9.02 -3.21 -16.94
CA THR A 129 10.37 -3.50 -17.48
C THR A 129 10.53 -3.18 -18.96
N ASN A 130 9.50 -3.44 -19.78
CA ASN A 130 9.55 -3.11 -21.19
C ASN A 130 9.14 -1.65 -21.38
N LYS A 131 9.73 -0.96 -22.36
CA LYS A 131 9.42 0.44 -22.76
C LYS A 131 7.95 0.68 -23.17
N ALA A 132 7.03 -0.23 -22.89
CA ALA A 132 5.60 -0.01 -22.88
C ALA A 132 5.19 0.82 -21.64
N ASP A 133 5.87 1.94 -21.40
CA ASP A 133 5.39 3.02 -20.53
C ASP A 133 4.17 3.66 -21.20
N THR A 134 3.11 2.87 -21.30
CA THR A 134 1.84 3.28 -21.85
C THR A 134 1.31 4.41 -21.00
N LEU A 135 0.55 5.31 -21.62
CA LEU A 135 -0.10 6.40 -20.88
C LEU A 135 -0.92 5.88 -19.68
N ALA A 136 -1.47 4.67 -19.79
CA ALA A 136 -2.19 3.99 -18.71
C ALA A 136 -1.28 3.61 -17.52
N PHE A 137 -0.10 3.02 -17.78
CA PHE A 137 0.83 2.68 -16.71
C PHE A 137 1.48 3.91 -16.08
N ARG A 138 1.78 4.93 -16.88
CA ARG A 138 2.26 6.22 -16.37
C ARG A 138 1.23 6.89 -15.46
N ALA A 139 -0.05 6.87 -15.84
CA ALA A 139 -1.12 7.37 -14.98
C ALA A 139 -1.22 6.62 -13.65
N LEU A 140 -0.92 5.32 -13.62
CA LEU A 140 -0.83 4.53 -12.38
C LEU A 140 0.38 4.90 -11.53
N LYS A 141 1.55 5.09 -12.14
CA LYS A 141 2.77 5.55 -11.45
C LYS A 141 2.62 6.94 -10.84
N GLU A 142 2.02 7.85 -11.60
CA GLU A 142 1.74 9.23 -11.16
C GLU A 142 0.51 9.33 -10.24
N ARG A 143 -0.12 8.19 -9.90
CA ARG A 143 -1.35 8.11 -9.08
C ARG A 143 -2.52 8.95 -9.60
N LYS A 144 -2.51 9.33 -10.88
CA LYS A 144 -3.66 9.90 -11.60
C LYS A 144 -4.77 8.87 -11.80
N LYS A 145 -4.41 7.59 -11.83
CA LYS A 145 -5.31 6.44 -11.77
C LYS A 145 -4.97 5.62 -10.52
N SER A 146 -5.95 5.32 -9.69
CA SER A 146 -5.76 4.50 -8.49
C SER A 146 -5.69 3.00 -8.83
N PRO A 147 -5.10 2.16 -7.95
CA PRO A 147 -5.15 0.71 -8.12
C PRO A 147 -6.58 0.18 -8.24
N LEU A 148 -7.54 0.74 -7.49
CA LEU A 148 -8.96 0.37 -7.61
C LEU A 148 -9.51 0.64 -9.01
N GLN A 149 -9.20 1.81 -9.59
CA GLN A 149 -9.62 2.15 -10.95
C GLN A 149 -8.97 1.24 -12.00
N PHE A 150 -7.74 0.78 -11.78
CA PHE A 150 -7.13 -0.26 -12.62
C PHE A 150 -7.92 -1.57 -12.54
N TRP A 151 -8.22 -2.03 -11.33
CA TRP A 151 -8.98 -3.26 -11.15
C TRP A 151 -10.37 -3.17 -11.77
N PHE A 152 -11.05 -2.02 -11.72
CA PHE A 152 -12.35 -1.87 -12.41
C PHE A 152 -12.24 -1.86 -13.94
N ALA A 153 -11.24 -1.17 -14.52
CA ALA A 153 -11.15 -1.00 -15.97
C ALA A 153 -10.45 -2.15 -16.68
N ASP A 154 -9.30 -2.58 -16.17
CA ASP A 154 -8.39 -3.53 -16.81
C ASP A 154 -8.45 -4.92 -16.18
N GLY A 155 -8.93 -5.00 -14.93
CA GLY A 155 -8.99 -6.23 -14.15
C GLY A 155 -9.99 -7.28 -14.66
N SER A 156 -10.87 -6.93 -15.59
CA SER A 156 -11.89 -7.84 -16.15
C SER A 156 -11.31 -9.09 -16.83
N LYS A 157 -10.03 -9.06 -17.22
CA LYS A 157 -9.27 -10.21 -17.72
C LYS A 157 -9.01 -11.28 -16.64
N TRP A 158 -9.11 -10.90 -15.37
CA TRP A 158 -8.85 -11.73 -14.20
C TRP A 158 -10.03 -11.64 -13.22
N PRO A 159 -11.22 -12.17 -13.56
CA PRO A 159 -12.45 -11.89 -12.84
C PRO A 159 -12.44 -12.34 -11.36
N VAL A 160 -11.80 -13.48 -11.05
CA VAL A 160 -11.72 -13.99 -9.66
C VAL A 160 -10.77 -13.13 -8.84
N LEU A 161 -9.61 -12.80 -9.41
CA LEU A 161 -8.62 -11.93 -8.79
C LEU A 161 -9.14 -10.49 -8.63
N GLN A 162 -9.84 -9.96 -9.64
CA GLN A 162 -10.46 -8.65 -9.64
C GLN A 162 -11.46 -8.53 -8.48
N ALA A 163 -12.33 -9.52 -8.29
CA ALA A 163 -13.29 -9.51 -7.20
C ALA A 163 -12.61 -9.46 -5.81
N ILE A 164 -11.45 -10.11 -5.65
CA ILE A 164 -10.65 -10.02 -4.42
C ILE A 164 -9.98 -8.65 -4.31
N ALA A 165 -9.31 -8.18 -5.36
CA ALA A 165 -8.60 -6.91 -5.37
C ALA A 165 -9.53 -5.72 -5.10
N CYS A 166 -10.69 -5.65 -5.78
CA CYS A 166 -11.67 -4.59 -5.54
C CYS A 166 -12.15 -4.56 -4.09
N ARG A 167 -12.38 -5.72 -3.47
CA ARG A 167 -12.77 -5.77 -2.05
C ARG A 167 -11.67 -5.22 -1.14
N ILE A 168 -10.41 -5.55 -1.41
CA ILE A 168 -9.26 -5.04 -0.64
C ILE A 168 -9.14 -3.52 -0.82
N PHE A 169 -9.20 -3.02 -2.06
CA PHE A 169 -8.96 -1.60 -2.34
C PHE A 169 -10.14 -0.68 -2.02
N VAL A 170 -11.34 -1.22 -1.77
CA VAL A 170 -12.47 -0.46 -1.20
C VAL A 170 -12.33 -0.29 0.32
N MET A 171 -11.50 -1.09 1.00
CA MET A 171 -11.29 -0.93 2.43
C MET A 171 -10.70 0.45 2.74
N PRO A 172 -11.28 1.21 3.67
CA PRO A 172 -10.68 2.46 4.09
C PRO A 172 -9.32 2.18 4.74
N VAL A 173 -8.33 3.02 4.45
CA VAL A 173 -7.04 3.01 5.15
C VAL A 173 -7.29 3.55 6.56
N CYS A 174 -7.66 2.66 7.48
CA CYS A 174 -7.87 3.02 8.87
C CYS A 174 -6.53 3.17 9.60
N ALA A 175 -5.96 4.37 9.55
CA ALA A 175 -5.27 5.03 10.67
C ALA A 175 -4.89 6.47 10.26
N ALA A 176 -5.30 7.47 11.06
CA ALA A 176 -4.99 8.91 10.98
C ALA A 176 -5.84 9.85 10.09
N ASN A 177 -6.68 9.38 9.16
CA ASN A 177 -7.59 10.30 8.42
C ASN A 177 -8.87 10.72 9.18
N VAL A 178 -9.07 10.22 10.40
CA VAL A 178 -10.18 10.66 11.25
C VAL A 178 -9.85 11.99 11.96
N ALA A 179 -8.57 12.32 12.15
CA ALA A 179 -8.17 13.61 12.73
C ALA A 179 -8.47 14.77 11.76
N SER A 180 -8.27 14.56 10.45
CA SER A 180 -8.55 15.56 9.41
C SER A 180 -10.04 15.72 9.09
N SER A 181 -10.85 14.65 9.20
CA SER A 181 -12.30 14.75 9.01
C SER A 181 -13.03 15.35 10.21
N ILE A 182 -12.58 15.07 11.45
CA ILE A 182 -13.15 15.68 12.67
C ILE A 182 -12.79 17.17 12.78
N LEU A 183 -11.60 17.59 12.33
CA LEU A 183 -11.21 19.00 12.31
C LEU A 183 -11.99 19.81 11.26
N ARG A 184 -12.29 19.24 10.08
CA ARG A 184 -13.14 19.90 9.07
C ARG A 184 -14.58 20.08 9.52
N GLN A 185 -15.15 19.11 10.25
CA GLN A 185 -16.52 19.21 10.73
C GLN A 185 -16.70 20.29 11.81
N LYS A 186 -15.63 20.66 12.51
CA LYS A 186 -15.64 21.68 13.57
C LYS A 186 -15.47 23.10 13.05
N THR A 187 -14.84 23.30 11.90
CA THR A 187 -14.70 24.63 11.26
C THR A 187 -15.98 25.11 10.57
N ASP A 188 -16.81 24.19 10.09
CA ASP A 188 -18.08 24.53 9.43
C ASP A 188 -19.18 24.93 10.43
N LEU A 189 -19.07 24.50 11.70
CA LEU A 189 -19.99 24.87 12.78
C LEU A 189 -19.65 26.19 13.49
N LEU A 190 -18.49 26.79 13.19
CA LEU A 190 -18.05 28.08 13.75
C LEU A 190 -18.19 29.23 12.74
N THR A 191 -18.70 28.94 11.54
CA THR A 191 -18.92 29.92 10.45
C THR A 191 -20.38 29.98 9.97
N SER A 192 -21.32 29.36 10.71
CA SER A 192 -22.76 29.60 10.61
C SER A 192 -23.30 30.18 11.92
#